data_AF-A0A660PL85-F1
#
_entry.id   AF-A0A660PL85-F1
#
_cell.length_a   1.000
_cell.length_b   1.000
_cell.length_c   1.000
_cell.angle_alpha   90.00
_cell.angle_beta   90.00
_cell.angle_gamma   90.00
#
_symmetry.space_group_name_H-M   'P 1'
#
loop_
_entity.id
_entity.type
_entity.pdbx_description
1 polymer ?
#
loop_
_entity_poly.entity_id
_entity_poly.type
_entity_poly.pdbx_seq_one_letter_code
_entity_poly.pdbx_strand_id
1 'polypeptide(L)'
;GEVKDGLPTTLRGGGSVRPKGLPVLISGDIIMPFDNDLVFAFGAEYSELKPLHFRLGWNSFGSNYRADGSSIGLAGSSVGLGIDYKSVQFSYAFAPAADLGESHRITVTGSL
;
A
#
# COMPACT_ATOMS: atom_id res chain seq x y z
N GLY A 1 2.07 32.66 -22.33
CA GLY A 1 3.14 31.67 -22.39
C GLY A 1 2.70 30.51 -21.52
N GLU A 2 2.40 29.38 -22.14
CA GLU A 2 2.00 28.18 -21.39
C GLU A 2 3.24 27.58 -20.73
N VAL A 3 3.24 27.56 -19.40
CA VAL A 3 4.27 26.85 -18.64
C VAL A 3 4.00 25.36 -18.87
N LYS A 4 4.94 24.68 -19.53
CA LYS A 4 4.88 23.23 -19.72
C LYS A 4 5.07 22.57 -18.35
N ASP A 5 4.01 21.99 -17.80
CA ASP A 5 4.13 21.12 -16.65
C ASP A 5 4.96 19.88 -17.03
N GLY A 6 5.95 19.58 -16.19
CA GLY A 6 6.76 18.38 -16.32
C GLY A 6 5.89 17.14 -16.14
N LEU A 7 6.25 16.04 -16.82
CA LEU A 7 5.62 14.75 -16.57
C LEU A 7 5.87 14.36 -15.10
N PRO A 8 4.86 13.81 -14.39
CA PRO A 8 5.02 13.34 -13.02
C PRO A 8 6.04 12.20 -13.03
N THR A 9 7.27 12.54 -12.69
CA THR A 9 8.41 11.63 -12.72
C THR A 9 8.66 11.19 -11.29
N THR A 10 8.78 9.88 -11.08
CA THR A 10 8.99 9.32 -9.75
C THR A 10 10.09 8.27 -9.79
N LEU A 11 11.03 8.33 -8.85
CA LEU A 11 12.02 7.30 -8.61
C LEU A 11 11.61 6.49 -7.38
N ARG A 12 11.47 5.17 -7.52
CA ARG A 12 11.13 4.27 -6.41
C ARG A 12 12.23 3.25 -6.21
N GLY A 13 12.67 3.06 -4.96
CA GLY A 13 13.55 1.99 -4.53
C GLY A 13 12.94 1.25 -3.34
N GLY A 14 13.09 -0.06 -3.26
CA GLY A 14 12.47 -0.85 -2.21
C GLY A 14 13.11 -2.21 -2.01
N GLY A 15 12.78 -2.85 -0.90
CA GLY A 15 13.28 -4.16 -0.52
C GLY A 15 12.25 -4.96 0.27
N SER A 16 12.37 -6.28 0.21
CA SER A 16 11.53 -7.20 0.97
C SER A 16 12.36 -8.31 1.59
N VAL A 17 11.97 -8.76 2.77
CA VAL A 17 12.60 -9.88 3.47
C VAL A 17 11.52 -10.81 4.03
N ARG A 18 11.78 -12.12 3.92
CA ARG A 18 11.00 -13.16 4.60
C ARG A 18 11.89 -13.79 5.67
N PRO A 19 11.69 -13.47 6.96
CA PRO A 19 12.48 -14.06 8.04
C PRO A 19 12.33 -15.58 8.05
N LYS A 20 13.44 -16.30 8.26
CA LYS A 20 13.39 -17.77 8.41
C LYS A 20 12.64 -18.13 9.70
N GLY A 21 11.59 -18.95 9.58
CA GLY A 21 10.79 -19.43 10.71
C GLY A 21 9.51 -18.63 10.99
N LEU A 22 9.28 -17.53 10.28
CA LEU A 22 8.01 -16.78 10.32
C LEU A 22 7.42 -16.71 8.92
N PRO A 23 6.14 -17.03 8.75
CA PRO A 23 5.49 -16.96 7.45
C PRO A 23 4.94 -15.56 7.16
N VAL A 24 5.79 -14.58 7.45
CA VAL A 24 5.57 -13.16 7.24
C VAL A 24 6.58 -12.67 6.22
N LEU A 25 6.14 -11.96 5.20
CA LEU A 25 6.97 -11.15 4.32
C LEU A 25 6.86 -9.70 4.78
N ILE A 26 7.98 -9.03 4.97
CA ILE A 26 8.04 -7.60 5.30
C ILE A 26 8.66 -6.88 4.12
N SER A 27 8.10 -5.74 3.74
CA SER A 27 8.61 -4.89 2.67
C SER A 27 8.68 -3.43 3.09
N GLY A 28 9.59 -2.69 2.46
CA GLY A 28 9.72 -1.26 2.61
C GLY A 28 10.16 -0.63 1.30
N ASP A 29 9.49 0.46 0.93
CA ASP A 29 9.77 1.24 -0.27
C ASP A 29 9.99 2.71 0.09
N ILE A 30 10.87 3.36 -0.67
CA ILE A 30 11.10 4.80 -0.69
C ILE A 30 10.75 5.28 -2.09
N ILE A 31 9.88 6.28 -2.18
CA ILE A 31 9.34 6.83 -3.42
C ILE A 31 9.67 8.32 -3.42
N MET A 32 10.44 8.76 -4.40
CA MET A 32 10.90 10.13 -4.58
C MET A 32 10.31 10.69 -5.88
N PRO A 33 9.17 11.39 -5.81
CA PRO A 33 8.68 12.23 -6.90
C PRO A 33 9.64 13.41 -7.14
N PHE A 34 9.76 13.86 -8.38
CA PHE A 34 10.59 15.03 -8.71
C PHE A 34 9.86 16.36 -8.42
N ASP A 35 8.54 16.31 -8.31
CA ASP A 35 7.61 17.44 -8.16
C ASP A 35 6.87 17.47 -6.81
N ASN A 36 7.11 16.48 -5.95
CA ASN A 36 6.36 16.27 -4.71
C ASN A 36 7.24 15.68 -3.59
N ASP A 37 6.70 15.62 -2.38
CA ASP A 37 7.41 15.16 -1.19
C ASP A 37 7.78 13.66 -1.25
N LEU A 38 8.88 13.34 -0.56
CA LEU A 38 9.35 11.97 -0.38
C LEU A 38 8.31 11.13 0.36
N VAL A 39 7.99 9.96 -0.18
CA VAL A 39 7.05 9.01 0.42
C VAL A 39 7.77 7.75 0.86
N PHE A 40 7.50 7.35 2.09
CA PHE A 40 7.89 6.05 2.63
C PHE A 40 6.69 5.12 2.64
N ALA A 41 6.88 3.86 2.26
CA ALA A 41 5.87 2.84 2.37
C ALA A 41 6.45 1.60 3.06
N PHE A 42 5.65 0.97 3.90
CA PHE A 42 5.98 -0.25 4.61
C PHE A 42 4.83 -1.25 4.43
N GLY A 43 5.16 -2.51 4.27
CA GLY A 43 4.19 -3.58 4.05
C GLY A 43 4.55 -4.82 4.86
N ALA A 44 3.52 -5.55 5.27
CA ALA A 44 3.65 -6.89 5.82
C ALA A 44 2.59 -7.79 5.20
N GLU A 45 2.99 -8.97 4.73
CA GLU A 45 2.09 -10.01 4.26
C GLU A 45 2.26 -11.26 5.12
N TYR A 46 1.15 -11.83 5.60
CA TYR A 46 1.10 -13.13 6.26
C TYR A 46 0.50 -14.16 5.32
N SER A 47 1.29 -15.18 4.96
CA SER A 47 0.96 -16.10 3.86
C SER A 47 0.75 -17.56 4.31
N GLU A 48 0.78 -17.86 5.61
CA GLU A 48 0.64 -19.24 6.13
C GLU A 48 -0.81 -19.71 6.24
N LEU A 49 -1.80 -18.81 6.21
CA LEU A 49 -3.20 -19.14 6.48
C LEU A 49 -3.89 -19.80 5.28
N LYS A 50 -3.18 -20.55 4.42
CA LYS A 50 -3.73 -21.10 3.17
C LYS A 50 -5.11 -21.72 3.42
N PRO A 51 -6.15 -21.28 2.67
CA PRO A 51 -6.11 -20.46 1.45
C PRO A 51 -6.06 -18.93 1.66
N LEU A 52 -6.00 -18.45 2.90
CA LEU A 52 -6.08 -17.04 3.26
C LEU A 52 -4.70 -16.36 3.32
N HIS A 53 -4.69 -15.10 2.93
CA HIS A 53 -3.55 -14.20 2.99
C HIS A 53 -3.98 -12.91 3.67
N PHE A 54 -3.18 -12.43 4.60
CA PHE A 54 -3.44 -11.15 5.26
C PHE A 54 -2.35 -10.15 4.89
N ARG A 55 -2.74 -8.92 4.60
CA ARG A 55 -1.83 -7.85 4.18
C ARG A 55 -2.07 -6.63 5.04
N LEU A 56 -0.99 -6.03 5.50
CA LEU A 56 -0.97 -4.74 6.15
C LEU A 56 -0.02 -3.84 5.37
N GLY A 57 -0.42 -2.59 5.17
CA GLY A 57 0.40 -1.59 4.53
C GLY A 57 0.27 -0.27 5.25
N TRP A 58 1.33 0.51 5.24
CA TRP A 58 1.32 1.89 5.68
C TRP A 58 2.17 2.73 4.73
N ASN A 59 1.73 3.94 4.42
CA ASN A 59 2.52 4.89 3.67
C ASN A 59 2.44 6.29 4.29
N SER A 60 3.51 7.08 4.10
CA SER A 60 3.57 8.45 4.58
C SER A 60 2.87 9.44 3.65
N PHE A 61 2.47 9.05 2.43
CA PHE A 61 1.78 9.95 1.50
C PHE A 61 0.43 10.44 2.07
N GLY A 62 -0.28 9.59 2.81
CA GLY A 62 -1.49 9.97 3.54
C GLY A 62 -1.26 11.10 4.57
N SER A 63 -0.02 11.28 5.04
CA SER A 63 0.32 12.35 5.98
C SER A 63 0.62 13.71 5.33
N ASN A 64 0.86 13.78 4.01
CA ASN A 64 1.06 15.04 3.30
C ASN A 64 -0.25 15.81 3.04
N TYR A 65 -1.41 15.15 3.17
CA TYR A 65 -2.73 15.80 3.11
C TYR A 65 -3.21 16.32 4.48
N ARG A 66 -2.32 16.38 5.49
CA ARG A 66 -2.67 16.90 6.82
C ARG A 66 -2.81 18.42 6.77
N ALA A 67 -4.05 18.91 6.82
CA ALA A 67 -4.31 20.24 7.36
C ALA A 67 -3.93 20.26 8.85
N ASP A 68 -3.25 21.32 9.28
CA ASP A 68 -2.79 21.54 10.66
C ASP A 68 -3.81 21.06 11.72
N GLY A 69 -3.44 20.06 12.51
CA GLY A 69 -4.05 19.85 13.83
C GLY A 69 -4.96 18.64 14.07
N SER A 70 -5.19 17.72 13.12
CA SER A 70 -5.97 16.51 13.41
C SER A 70 -5.11 15.33 13.87
N SER A 71 -5.31 14.94 15.14
CA SER A 71 -4.75 13.75 15.77
C SER A 71 -5.47 12.50 15.26
N ILE A 72 -4.96 11.85 14.21
CA ILE A 72 -5.13 10.42 13.92
C ILE A 72 -3.97 10.02 12.99
N GLY A 73 -2.98 9.30 13.52
CA GLY A 73 -1.81 8.81 12.78
C GLY A 73 -2.08 7.62 11.85
N LEU A 74 -3.33 7.43 11.39
CA LEU A 74 -3.76 6.29 10.58
C LEU A 74 -3.92 6.63 9.09
N ALA A 75 -3.76 7.91 8.70
CA ALA A 75 -3.79 8.31 7.30
C ALA A 75 -2.66 7.62 6.52
N GLY A 76 -3.03 6.79 5.54
CA GLY A 76 -2.08 6.00 4.76
C GLY A 76 -1.90 4.55 5.23
N SER A 77 -2.59 4.13 6.30
CA SER A 77 -2.71 2.71 6.63
C SER A 77 -3.64 1.99 5.64
N SER A 78 -3.42 0.69 5.45
CA SER A 78 -4.23 -0.17 4.60
C SER A 78 -4.20 -1.59 5.14
N VAL A 79 -5.32 -2.28 4.96
CA VAL A 79 -5.51 -3.68 5.35
C VAL A 79 -6.04 -4.44 4.15
N GLY A 80 -5.57 -5.66 3.93
CA GLY A 80 -5.99 -6.51 2.84
C GLY A 80 -6.18 -7.95 3.27
N LEU A 81 -7.17 -8.60 2.68
CA LEU A 81 -7.48 -10.02 2.83
C LEU A 81 -7.54 -10.66 1.45
N GLY A 82 -6.77 -11.72 1.24
CA GLY A 82 -6.78 -12.52 0.03
C GLY A 82 -7.25 -13.94 0.31
N ILE A 83 -7.98 -14.55 -0.61
CA ILE A 83 -8.37 -15.96 -0.57
C ILE A 83 -8.02 -16.57 -1.92
N ASP A 84 -7.21 -17.62 -1.89
CA ASP A 84 -6.80 -18.38 -3.06
C ASP A 84 -7.66 -19.65 -3.16
N TYR A 85 -8.46 -19.76 -4.22
CA TYR A 85 -9.29 -20.93 -4.51
C TYR A 85 -8.99 -21.47 -5.91
N LYS A 86 -8.25 -22.59 -5.96
CA LYS A 86 -7.81 -23.23 -7.20
C LYS A 86 -7.03 -22.25 -8.08
N SER A 87 -7.56 -21.92 -9.26
CA SER A 87 -6.97 -20.97 -10.22
C SER A 87 -7.51 -19.54 -10.07
N VAL A 88 -8.32 -19.27 -9.04
CA VAL A 88 -8.93 -17.96 -8.79
C VAL A 88 -8.47 -17.41 -7.45
N GLN A 89 -8.05 -16.16 -7.43
CA GLN A 89 -7.69 -15.42 -6.24
C GLN A 89 -8.65 -14.25 -6.07
N PHE A 90 -9.27 -14.16 -4.90
CA PHE A 90 -10.09 -13.03 -4.48
C PHE A 90 -9.27 -12.19 -3.51
N SER A 91 -9.16 -10.89 -3.74
CA SER A 91 -8.49 -9.97 -2.83
C SER A 91 -9.39 -8.80 -2.51
N TYR A 92 -9.54 -8.50 -1.23
CA TYR A 92 -10.23 -7.33 -0.71
C TYR A 92 -9.21 -6.45 0.02
N ALA A 93 -9.21 -5.15 -0.26
CA ALA A 93 -8.37 -4.18 0.42
C ALA A 93 -9.19 -2.99 0.88
N PHE A 94 -8.87 -2.51 2.08
CA PHE A 94 -9.45 -1.35 2.72
C PHE A 94 -8.33 -0.38 3.07
N ALA A 95 -8.49 0.89 2.69
CA ALA A 95 -7.54 1.95 3.00
C ALA A 95 -8.29 3.21 3.44
N PRO A 96 -8.23 3.58 4.73
CA PRO A 96 -8.74 4.86 5.19
C PRO A 96 -7.80 5.99 4.74
N ALA A 97 -8.30 6.91 3.94
CA ALA A 97 -7.54 8.06 3.45
C ALA A 97 -8.14 9.34 4.03
N ALA A 98 -7.94 9.59 5.34
CA ALA A 98 -8.30 10.84 6.04
C ALA A 98 -9.40 11.69 5.36
N ASP A 99 -9.03 12.83 4.78
CA ASP A 99 -9.95 13.79 4.14
C ASP A 99 -10.43 13.37 2.73
N LEU A 100 -9.82 12.34 2.14
CA LEU A 100 -10.19 11.74 0.84
C LEU A 100 -11.24 10.64 0.99
N GLY A 101 -11.60 10.27 2.23
CA GLY A 101 -12.58 9.24 2.54
C GLY A 101 -12.02 7.82 2.60
N GLU A 102 -12.90 6.84 2.71
CA GLU A 102 -12.54 5.42 2.82
C GLU A 102 -12.52 4.74 1.45
N SER A 103 -11.46 3.99 1.16
CA SER A 103 -11.33 3.23 -0.09
C SER A 103 -11.53 1.75 0.14
N HIS A 104 -12.48 1.17 -0.59
CA HIS A 104 -12.74 -0.26 -0.65
C HIS A 104 -12.40 -0.78 -2.05
N ARG A 105 -11.49 -1.75 -2.14
CA ARG A 105 -11.06 -2.35 -3.40
C ARG A 105 -11.33 -3.85 -3.37
N ILE A 106 -12.05 -4.34 -4.37
CA ILE A 106 -12.29 -5.76 -4.60
C ILE A 106 -11.59 -6.13 -5.91
N THR A 107 -10.72 -7.13 -5.86
CA THR A 107 -9.96 -7.64 -7.00
C THR A 107 -10.21 -9.13 -7.15
N VAL A 108 -10.45 -9.58 -8.38
CA VAL A 108 -10.53 -10.99 -8.72
C VAL A 108 -9.48 -11.26 -9.80
N THR A 109 -8.61 -12.23 -9.53
CA THR A 109 -7.56 -12.66 -10.45
C THR A 109 -7.78 -14.12 -10.79
N GLY A 110 -7.68 -14.49 -12.06
CA GLY A 110 -7.77 -15.88 -12.51
C GLY A 110 -6.58 -16.24 -13.39
N SER A 111 -6.00 -17.41 -13.18
CA SER A 111 -5.09 -18.05 -14.14
C SER A 111 -5.86 -19.03 -15.01
N LEU A 112 -5.73 -18.88 -16.34
CA LEU A 112 -6.27 -19.79 -17.36
C LEU A 112 -5.41 -21.05 -17.49
#